data_AF-A0A564YS00-F1
#
_entry.id   AF-A0A564YS00-F1
#
_cell.length_a   1.000
_cell.length_b   1.000
_cell.length_c   1.000
_cell.angle_alpha   90.00
_cell.angle_beta   90.00
_cell.angle_gamma   90.00
#
_symmetry.space_group_name_H-M   'P 1'
#
loop_
_entity.id
_entity.type
_entity.pdbx_description
1 polymer ?
#
loop_
_entity_poly.entity_id
_entity_poly.type
_entity_poly.pdbx_seq_one_letter_code
_entity_poly.pdbx_strand_id
1 'polypeptide(L)' 'MIHAYLFVTRNFRDHSDHGPKFKYHMKRINNCAGTNITIFHSFHDEVDNYRQHWWQCSGECAKRPPFFGLVKRTVNR' A
#
# COMPACT_ATOMS: atom_id res chain seq x y z
N MET A 1 -6.96 -8.41 5.80
CA MET A 1 -8.31 -8.75 6.30
C MET A 1 -8.63 -8.26 7.72
N ILE A 2 -7.64 -7.90 8.56
CA ILE A 2 -7.90 -7.38 9.92
C ILE A 2 -8.80 -6.13 9.89
N HIS A 3 -8.58 -5.22 8.93
CA HIS A 3 -9.45 -4.05 8.67
C HIS A 3 -10.92 -4.43 8.51
N ALA A 4 -11.23 -5.34 7.58
CA ALA A 4 -12.60 -5.78 7.32
C ALA A 4 -13.26 -6.39 8.57
N TYR A 5 -12.51 -7.19 9.33
CA TYR A 5 -13.01 -7.75 10.58
C TYR A 5 -13.39 -6.66 11.61
N LEU A 6 -12.54 -5.65 11.78
CA LEU A 6 -12.79 -4.53 12.70
C LEU A 6 -13.97 -3.66 12.24
N PHE A 7 -14.09 -3.43 10.94
CA PHE A 7 -15.20 -2.70 10.35
C PHE A 7 -16.53 -3.42 10.60
N VAL A 8 -16.63 -4.69 10.22
CA VAL A 8 -17.89 -5.46 10.28
C VAL A 8 -18.32 -5.77 11.71
N THR A 9 -17.39 -6.19 12.58
CA THR A 9 -17.77 -6.76 13.89
C THR A 9 -17.77 -5.76 15.03
N ARG A 10 -17.06 -4.63 14.89
CA ARG A 10 -16.87 -3.66 15.99
C ARG A 10 -17.36 -2.26 15.64
N ASN A 11 -17.94 -2.04 14.45
CA ASN A 11 -18.29 -0.72 13.91
C ASN A 11 -17.16 0.29 14.14
N PHE A 12 -15.91 -0.19 13.97
CA PHE A 12 -14.72 0.57 14.32
C PHE A 12 -14.45 1.59 13.21
N ARG A 13 -14.79 2.86 13.49
CA ARG A 13 -14.63 4.02 12.58
C ARG A 13 -13.44 4.90 12.96
N ASP A 14 -12.50 4.35 13.74
CA ASP A 14 -11.27 5.05 14.08
C ASP A 14 -10.51 5.37 12.80
N HIS A 15 -9.97 6.59 12.72
CA HIS A 15 -9.23 7.07 11.56
C HIS A 15 -7.77 6.60 11.58
N SER A 16 -7.34 5.97 12.69
CA SER A 16 -6.05 5.28 12.74
C SER A 16 -6.14 3.92 12.03
N ASP A 17 -5.71 3.86 10.77
CA ASP A 17 -5.66 2.62 9.98
C ASP A 17 -5.14 1.43 10.80
N HIS A 18 -4.02 1.60 11.52
CA HIS A 18 -3.35 0.51 12.24
C HIS A 18 -3.26 0.75 13.75
N GLY A 19 -4.37 1.17 14.37
CA GLY A 19 -4.49 1.40 15.82
C GLY A 19 -4.32 0.16 16.71
N PRO A 20 -4.46 0.29 18.04
CA PRO A 20 -4.18 -0.79 19.01
C PRO A 20 -4.94 -2.10 18.74
N LYS A 21 -6.21 -2.03 18.31
CA LYS A 21 -7.01 -3.22 17.96
C LYS A 21 -6.48 -3.94 16.73
N PHE A 22 -6.03 -3.20 15.72
CA PHE A 22 -5.38 -3.79 14.56
C PHE A 22 -4.11 -4.52 14.99
N LYS A 23 -3.25 -3.86 15.76
CA LYS A 23 -1.99 -4.42 16.25
C LYS A 23 -2.20 -5.67 17.12
N TYR A 24 -3.28 -5.69 17.92
CA TYR A 24 -3.67 -6.87 18.69
C TYR A 24 -3.94 -8.08 17.78
N HIS A 25 -4.81 -7.92 16.77
CA HIS A 25 -5.13 -9.02 15.86
C HIS A 25 -3.94 -9.42 14.98
N MET A 26 -3.12 -8.45 14.54
CA MET A 26 -1.88 -8.69 13.81
C MET A 26 -0.95 -9.60 14.63
N LYS A 27 -0.63 -9.24 15.88
CA LYS A 27 0.22 -10.04 16.76
C LYS A 27 -0.37 -11.42 17.02
N ARG A 28 -1.69 -11.50 17.29
CA ARG A 28 -2.39 -12.76 17.52
C ARG A 28 -2.27 -13.71 16.32
N ILE A 29 -2.46 -13.20 15.10
CA ILE A 29 -2.39 -14.00 13.88
C ILE A 29 -0.95 -14.40 13.56
N ASN A 30 0.00 -13.47 13.65
CA ASN A 30 1.43 -13.77 13.45
C ASN A 30 1.88 -14.91 14.38
N ASN A 31 1.54 -14.83 15.66
CA ASN A 31 1.89 -15.85 16.64
C ASN A 31 1.23 -17.21 16.37
N CYS A 32 -0.04 -17.23 15.96
CA CYS A 32 -0.78 -18.48 15.75
C CYS A 32 -0.46 -19.17 14.43
N ALA A 33 -0.13 -18.40 13.39
CA ALA A 33 0.04 -18.90 12.03
C ALA A 33 1.50 -18.84 11.53
N GLY A 34 2.44 -18.35 12.35
CA GLY A 34 3.84 -18.18 11.93
C GLY A 34 4.02 -17.16 10.80
N THR A 35 3.12 -16.19 10.70
CA THR A 35 3.15 -15.16 9.64
C THR A 35 3.85 -13.88 10.10
N ASN A 36 4.17 -12.99 9.17
CA ASN A 36 4.82 -11.70 9.45
C ASN A 36 3.99 -10.51 8.92
N ILE A 37 2.72 -10.42 9.31
CA ILE A 37 1.87 -9.28 9.00
C ILE A 37 2.46 -8.04 9.70
N THR A 38 2.62 -6.93 8.97
CA THR A 38 3.10 -5.65 9.51
C THR A 38 2.04 -4.56 9.36
N ILE A 39 2.27 -3.41 10.00
CA ILE A 39 1.43 -2.20 9.82
C ILE A 39 1.76 -1.43 8.55
N PHE A 40 2.82 -1.83 7.84
CA PHE A 40 3.24 -1.20 6.60
C PHE A 40 2.78 -2.04 5.42
N HIS A 41 2.34 -1.35 4.37
CA HIS A 41 2.02 -1.96 3.10
C HIS A 41 3.25 -1.90 2.20
N SER A 42 3.99 -3.00 2.10
CA SER A 42 5.12 -3.13 1.16
C SER A 42 4.67 -3.79 -0.14
N PHE A 43 3.73 -3.15 -0.86
CA PHE A 43 3.20 -3.69 -2.12
C PHE A 43 3.87 -3.08 -3.35
N HIS A 44 5.18 -2.84 -3.29
CA HIS A 44 5.87 -2.09 -4.35
C HIS A 44 5.84 -2.86 -5.67
N ASP A 45 6.10 -4.17 -5.59
CA ASP A 45 6.08 -5.05 -6.76
C ASP A 45 4.66 -5.20 -7.33
N GLU A 46 3.63 -5.35 -6.49
CA GLU A 46 2.26 -5.38 -6.99
C GLU A 46 1.86 -4.06 -7.62
N VAL A 47 2.16 -2.93 -6.96
CA VAL A 47 1.84 -1.60 -7.49
C VAL A 47 2.53 -1.36 -8.82
N ASP A 48 3.81 -1.73 -8.96
CA ASP A 48 4.54 -1.59 -10.22
C ASP A 48 4.03 -2.56 -11.29
N ASN A 49 3.58 -3.76 -10.92
CA ASN A 49 2.89 -4.67 -11.82
C ASN A 49 1.52 -4.14 -12.30
N TYR A 50 0.86 -3.25 -11.56
CA TYR A 50 -0.37 -2.61 -12.04
C TYR A 50 -0.11 -1.33 -12.84
N ARG A 51 1.02 -0.67 -12.65
CA ARG A 51 1.37 0.55 -13.38
C ARG A 51 1.85 0.21 -14.79
N GLN A 52 0.94 -0.15 -15.68
CA GLN A 52 1.27 -0.60 -17.04
C GLN A 52 1.40 0.54 -18.07
N HIS A 53 0.98 1.76 -17.74
CA HIS A 53 1.02 2.90 -18.67
C HIS A 53 2.15 3.85 -18.33
N TRP A 54 3.14 3.96 -19.24
CA TRP A 54 4.39 4.68 -19.01
C TRP A 54 4.55 5.78 -20.04
N TRP A 55 4.97 6.97 -19.59
CA TRP A 55 5.31 8.09 -20.46
C TRP A 55 6.64 8.69 -20.05
N GLN A 56 7.43 9.03 -21.06
CA GLN A 56 8.70 9.72 -20.91
C GLN A 56 8.60 11.10 -21.56
N CYS A 57 8.81 12.15 -20.77
CA CYS A 57 9.00 13.51 -21.25
C CYS A 57 10.25 13.58 -22.13
N SER A 58 10.12 14.19 -23.31
CA SER A 58 11.24 14.46 -24.24
C SER A 58 11.94 15.79 -23.99
N GLY A 59 11.42 16.62 -23.08
CA GLY A 59 12.00 17.91 -22.72
C GLY A 59 13.06 17.82 -21.62
N GLU A 60 13.52 18.98 -21.15
CA GLU A 60 14.57 19.09 -20.12
C GLU A 60 14.21 18.39 -18.79
N CYS A 61 12.93 18.09 -18.57
CA CYS A 61 12.45 17.36 -17.42
C CYS A 61 13.00 15.91 -17.35
N ALA A 62 13.42 15.34 -18.48
CA ALA A 62 14.10 14.05 -18.55
C ALA A 62 15.44 14.01 -17.78
N LYS A 63 16.08 15.16 -17.55
CA LYS A 63 17.39 15.26 -16.88
C LYS A 63 17.29 15.68 -15.42
N ARG A 64 16.08 15.99 -14.94
CA ARG A 64 15.87 16.59 -13.61
C ARG A 64 15.37 15.55 -12.61
N PRO A 65 16.01 15.43 -11.43
CA PRO A 65 15.51 14.57 -10.37
C PRO A 65 14.20 15.12 -9.78
N PRO A 66 13.41 14.28 -9.09
CA PRO A 66 13.69 12.86 -8.81
C PRO A 66 13.11 11.90 -9.85
N PHE A 67 12.22 12.37 -10.74
CA PHE A 67 11.43 11.52 -11.62
C PHE A 67 11.98 11.39 -13.04
N PHE A 68 12.91 12.27 -13.45
CA PHE A 68 13.55 12.22 -14.77
C PHE A 68 12.54 12.14 -15.92
N GLY A 69 11.43 12.87 -15.79
CA GLY A 69 10.39 12.94 -16.81
C GLY A 69 9.55 11.66 -16.98
N LEU A 70 9.73 10.66 -16.12
CA LEU A 70 8.99 9.41 -16.15
C LEU A 70 7.68 9.53 -15.37
N VAL A 71 6.59 9.10 -15.99
CA VAL A 71 5.28 8.94 -15.36
C VAL A 71 4.82 7.51 -15.56
N LYS A 72 4.52 6.80 -14.46
CA LYS A 72 3.95 5.45 -14.47
C LYS A 72 2.57 5.47 -13.82
N ARG A 73 1.55 4.97 -14.51
CA ARG A 73 0.16 4.94 -14.02
C ARG A 73 -0.49 3.58 -14.22
N THR A 74 -1.45 3.29 -13.36
CA THR A 74 -2.34 2.11 -13.46
C THR A 74 -3.44 2.28 -14.50
N VAL A 75 -3.70 3.51 -14.93
CA VAL A 75 -4.73 3.87 -15.91
C VAL A 75 -4.10 4.71 -17.02
N ASN A 76 -4.61 4.53 -18.25
CA ASN A 76 -4.20 5.31 -19.40
C ASN A 76 -4.81 6.72 -19.33
N ARG A 77 -4.10 7.65 -18.68
CA ARG A 77 -4.52 9.04 -18.43
C ARG A 77 -3.32 9.96 -18.34
#